data_AF-H0EP91-F1
#
_entry.id   AF-H0EP91-F1
#
_cell.length_a   1.000
_cell.length_b   1.000
_cell.length_c   1.000
_cell.angle_alpha   90.00
_cell.angle_beta   90.00
_cell.angle_gamma   90.00
#
_symmetry.space_group_name_H-M   'P 1'
#
loop_
_entity.id
_entity.type
_entity.pdbx_description
1 polymer ?
#
loop_
_entity_poly.entity_id
_entity_poly.type
_entity_poly.pdbx_seq_one_letter_code
_entity_poly.pdbx_strand_id
1 'polypeptide(L)'
;MRNGEQSDVSYKVILSLYSEDSSSKRPEELLRESTARTVELDNWKNTLPTQLNLDLSNSCTRTYLPHALSLISLFNVLIILIHRPYVSDGHLQSMSSSVVLDSFSKCAIAAFEIDNILKKYEQYYCLKTAPYIMSYATYVSATIHVRLAAQRNGPSDAHEALRNCVKVLNLQQSVGWAPKRAKRVIDVLITRLGVVLYDEDAFRTIAERNRKPTAWNPPLRIILISIQPD
;
A
#
# COMPACT_ATOMS: atom_id res chain seq x y z
N MET A 1 -8.47 3.34 29.10
CA MET A 1 -8.05 1.98 28.65
C MET A 1 -6.54 1.92 28.74
N ARG A 2 -6.01 0.90 29.42
CA ARG A 2 -4.62 0.84 29.88
C ARG A 2 -3.71 0.35 28.75
N ASN A 3 -2.55 0.99 28.58
CA ASN A 3 -1.52 0.69 27.59
C ASN A 3 -1.08 -0.80 27.52
N GLY A 4 -1.44 -1.64 28.50
CA GLY A 4 -1.17 -3.08 28.50
C GLY A 4 -2.06 -3.92 27.60
N GLU A 5 -3.28 -3.49 27.26
CA GLU A 5 -4.18 -4.25 26.35
C GLU A 5 -3.74 -4.13 24.88
N GLN A 6 -3.06 -3.04 24.52
CA GLN A 6 -2.63 -2.76 23.15
C GLN A 6 -1.44 -3.61 22.70
N SER A 7 -0.49 -3.86 23.61
CA SER A 7 0.61 -4.81 23.38
C SER A 7 0.12 -6.25 23.29
N ASP A 8 -0.95 -6.59 24.02
CA ASP A 8 -1.46 -7.96 24.13
C ASP A 8 -2.12 -8.45 22.82
N VAL A 9 -2.93 -7.61 22.15
CA VAL A 9 -3.56 -7.98 20.87
C VAL A 9 -2.52 -8.19 19.77
N SER A 10 -1.56 -7.26 19.62
CA SER A 10 -0.51 -7.37 18.60
C SER A 10 0.37 -8.60 18.83
N TYR A 11 0.72 -8.85 20.10
CA TYR A 11 1.55 -10.00 20.51
C TYR A 11 0.83 -11.33 20.29
N LYS A 12 -0.48 -11.42 20.61
CA LYS A 12 -1.32 -12.60 20.36
C LYS A 12 -1.47 -12.91 18.87
N VAL A 13 -1.60 -11.88 18.02
CA VAL A 13 -1.65 -12.08 16.56
C VAL A 13 -0.33 -12.66 16.05
N ILE A 14 0.81 -12.13 16.50
CA ILE A 14 2.14 -12.61 16.09
C ILE A 14 2.38 -14.04 16.59
N LEU A 15 2.13 -14.33 17.88
CA LEU A 15 2.28 -15.68 18.45
C LEU A 15 1.42 -16.71 17.70
N SER A 16 0.14 -16.45 17.48
CA SER A 16 -0.73 -17.43 16.83
C SER A 16 -0.40 -17.66 15.34
N LEU A 17 0.19 -16.68 14.63
CA LEU A 17 0.60 -16.84 13.23
C LEU A 17 2.00 -17.46 13.05
N TYR A 18 2.89 -17.29 14.03
CA TYR A 18 4.30 -17.66 13.91
C TYR A 18 4.76 -18.71 14.95
N SER A 19 3.90 -19.19 15.84
CA SER A 19 4.17 -20.38 16.64
C SER A 19 4.27 -21.62 15.74
N GLU A 20 5.27 -22.47 16.02
CA GLU A 20 5.60 -23.69 15.26
C GLU A 20 4.39 -24.62 15.06
N ASP A 21 3.44 -24.62 16.02
CA ASP A 21 2.20 -25.40 15.98
C ASP A 21 1.20 -25.02 14.88
N SER A 22 1.29 -23.81 14.31
CA SER A 22 0.39 -23.36 13.22
C SER A 22 0.52 -24.18 11.93
N SER A 23 1.69 -24.81 11.73
CA SER A 23 1.98 -25.71 10.60
C SER A 23 1.31 -27.09 10.72
N SER A 24 0.86 -27.46 11.92
CA SER A 24 0.23 -28.76 12.22
C SER A 24 -1.30 -28.69 12.34
N LYS A 25 -1.90 -27.49 12.27
CA LYS A 25 -3.34 -27.29 12.45
C LYS A 25 -4.12 -27.50 11.16
N ARG A 26 -5.36 -27.97 11.29
CA ARG A 26 -6.26 -28.18 10.15
C ARG A 26 -6.62 -26.82 9.50
N PRO A 27 -6.69 -26.72 8.17
CA PRO A 27 -6.97 -25.47 7.45
C PRO A 27 -8.21 -24.71 7.93
N GLU A 28 -9.29 -25.41 8.27
CA GLU A 28 -10.55 -24.86 8.79
C GLU A 28 -10.42 -24.26 10.20
N GLU A 29 -9.54 -24.80 11.02
CA GLU A 29 -9.27 -24.29 12.36
C GLU A 29 -8.42 -23.03 12.30
N LEU A 30 -7.42 -23.01 11.41
CA LEU A 30 -6.63 -21.81 11.11
C LEU A 30 -7.51 -20.67 10.56
N LEU A 31 -8.51 -20.99 9.72
CA LEU A 31 -9.43 -20.00 9.17
C LEU A 31 -10.35 -19.43 10.27
N ARG A 32 -10.85 -20.27 11.17
CA ARG A 32 -11.65 -19.85 12.33
C ARG A 32 -10.86 -18.93 13.26
N GLU A 33 -9.63 -19.31 13.61
CA GLU A 33 -8.72 -18.49 14.42
C GLU A 33 -8.32 -17.18 13.72
N SER A 34 -8.11 -17.21 12.41
CA SER A 34 -7.84 -16.02 11.59
C SER A 34 -9.04 -15.07 11.61
N THR A 35 -10.25 -15.58 11.41
CA THR A 35 -11.48 -14.77 11.36
C THR A 35 -11.80 -14.15 12.71
N ALA A 36 -11.69 -14.93 13.80
CA ALA A 36 -11.89 -14.43 15.16
C ALA A 36 -10.94 -13.28 15.48
N ARG A 37 -9.67 -13.38 15.09
CA ARG A 37 -8.69 -12.32 15.29
C ARG A 37 -8.94 -11.09 14.44
N THR A 38 -9.41 -11.24 13.20
CA THR A 38 -9.83 -10.10 12.38
C THR A 38 -10.98 -9.33 13.05
N VAL A 39 -11.95 -10.04 13.64
CA VAL A 39 -13.05 -9.42 14.40
C VAL A 39 -12.53 -8.67 15.63
N GLU A 40 -11.60 -9.25 16.39
CA GLU A 40 -10.96 -8.57 17.53
C GLU A 40 -10.20 -7.30 17.10
N LEU A 41 -9.50 -7.36 15.98
CA LEU A 41 -8.79 -6.23 15.38
C LEU A 41 -9.75 -5.12 14.93
N ASP A 42 -10.85 -5.47 14.27
CA ASP A 42 -11.87 -4.51 13.85
C ASP A 42 -12.56 -3.87 15.05
N ASN A 43 -12.89 -4.66 16.07
CA ASN A 43 -13.41 -4.14 17.33
C ASN A 43 -12.41 -3.17 17.98
N TRP A 44 -11.14 -3.56 18.06
CA TRP A 44 -10.09 -2.68 18.58
C TRP A 44 -10.02 -1.36 17.82
N LYS A 45 -10.04 -1.39 16.47
CA LYS A 45 -10.04 -0.19 15.63
C LYS A 45 -11.26 0.69 15.89
N ASN A 46 -12.44 0.10 16.08
CA ASN A 46 -13.68 0.82 16.38
C ASN A 46 -13.72 1.40 17.80
N THR A 47 -12.96 0.83 18.75
CA THR A 47 -12.81 1.39 20.10
C THR A 47 -11.76 2.49 20.21
N LEU A 48 -11.02 2.79 19.14
CA LEU A 48 -10.02 3.85 19.17
C LEU A 48 -10.69 5.21 19.40
N PRO A 49 -10.10 6.08 20.25
CA PRO A 49 -10.58 7.44 20.45
C PRO A 49 -10.76 8.16 19.11
N THR A 50 -11.74 9.07 19.00
CA THR A 50 -12.04 9.82 17.77
C THR A 50 -10.84 10.62 17.24
N GLN A 51 -9.84 10.90 18.09
CA GLN A 51 -8.57 11.53 17.71
C GLN A 51 -7.61 10.60 16.95
N LEU A 52 -7.77 9.28 17.12
CA LEU A 52 -7.02 8.22 16.45
C LEU A 52 -7.85 7.47 15.38
N ASN A 53 -9.17 7.70 15.34
CA ASN A 53 -10.02 7.24 14.25
C ASN A 53 -9.78 8.14 13.02
N LEU A 54 -8.75 7.78 12.25
CA LEU A 54 -8.36 8.53 11.06
C LEU A 54 -9.32 8.19 9.92
N ASP A 55 -10.28 9.08 9.67
CA ASP A 55 -11.00 9.03 8.41
C ASP A 55 -10.09 9.54 7.30
N LEU A 56 -9.42 8.61 6.63
CA LEU A 56 -8.48 8.93 5.56
C LEU A 56 -9.19 9.34 4.26
N SER A 57 -10.52 9.24 4.18
CA SER A 57 -11.30 9.67 3.00
C SER A 57 -11.59 11.17 2.98
N ASN A 58 -11.59 11.83 4.13
CA ASN A 58 -11.84 13.26 4.22
C ASN A 58 -10.59 14.08 3.87
N SER A 59 -10.76 15.03 2.95
CA SER A 59 -9.75 16.02 2.51
C SER A 59 -9.58 17.19 3.49
N CYS A 60 -10.25 17.15 4.64
CA CYS A 60 -10.16 18.21 5.63
C CYS A 60 -8.74 18.29 6.19
N THR A 61 -8.27 19.52 6.44
CA THR A 61 -6.93 19.99 6.88
C THR A 61 -6.46 19.45 8.23
N ARG A 62 -6.84 18.23 8.62
CA ARG A 62 -6.38 17.60 9.85
C ARG A 62 -5.00 17.00 9.60
N THR A 63 -3.97 17.68 10.12
CA THR A 63 -2.64 17.09 10.21
C THR A 63 -2.68 15.91 11.17
N TYR A 64 -2.47 14.71 10.67
CA TYR A 64 -2.41 13.50 11.50
C TYR A 64 -1.03 13.35 12.12
N LEU A 65 -0.95 13.00 13.39
CA LEU A 65 0.34 12.78 14.04
C LEU A 65 1.04 11.55 13.44
N PRO A 66 2.38 11.55 13.32
CA PRO A 66 3.12 10.49 12.65
C PRO A 66 2.97 9.13 13.36
N HIS A 67 2.78 9.13 14.68
CA HIS A 67 2.50 7.91 15.45
C HIS A 67 1.10 7.36 15.19
N ALA A 68 0.11 8.20 14.91
CA ALA A 68 -1.24 7.76 14.57
C ALA A 68 -1.25 7.08 13.18
N LEU A 69 -0.56 7.68 12.20
CA LEU A 69 -0.37 7.06 10.88
C LEU A 69 0.36 5.72 10.99
N SER A 70 1.42 5.67 11.81
CA SER A 70 2.16 4.44 12.11
C SER A 70 1.29 3.36 12.74
N LEU A 71 0.39 3.73 13.65
CA LEU A 71 -0.54 2.81 14.31
C LEU A 71 -1.53 2.20 13.31
N ILE A 72 -2.13 3.02 12.44
CA ILE A 72 -3.06 2.52 11.42
C ILE A 72 -2.31 1.72 10.34
N SER A 73 -1.06 2.05 10.02
CA SER A 73 -0.21 1.20 9.18
C SER A 73 0.01 -0.17 9.82
N LEU A 74 0.29 -0.24 11.12
CA LEU A 74 0.44 -1.50 11.84
C LEU A 74 -0.84 -2.34 11.79
N PHE A 75 -2.01 -1.72 11.98
CA PHE A 75 -3.30 -2.40 11.84
C PHE A 75 -3.42 -3.10 10.48
N ASN A 76 -3.18 -2.37 9.39
CA ASN A 76 -3.27 -2.94 8.04
C ASN A 76 -2.20 -4.01 7.77
N VAL A 77 -1.01 -3.87 8.34
CA VAL A 77 0.02 -4.92 8.32
C VAL A 77 -0.49 -6.19 8.96
N LEU A 78 -1.13 -6.10 10.14
CA LEU A 78 -1.67 -7.27 10.84
C LEU A 78 -2.74 -7.98 10.00
N ILE A 79 -3.64 -7.24 9.35
CA ILE A 79 -4.62 -7.81 8.41
C ILE A 79 -3.91 -8.59 7.29
N ILE A 80 -2.90 -8.01 6.65
CA ILE A 80 -2.14 -8.68 5.57
C ILE A 80 -1.44 -9.94 6.09
N LEU A 81 -0.83 -9.89 7.28
CA LEU A 81 -0.12 -11.02 7.85
C LEU A 81 -1.05 -12.17 8.24
N ILE A 82 -2.22 -11.87 8.79
CA ILE A 82 -3.25 -12.86 9.14
C ILE A 82 -3.67 -13.67 7.91
N HIS A 83 -3.77 -13.01 6.75
CA HIS A 83 -4.22 -13.64 5.52
C HIS A 83 -3.09 -14.16 4.61
N ARG A 84 -1.82 -13.82 4.89
CA ARG A 84 -0.63 -14.22 4.10
C ARG A 84 -0.50 -15.73 3.81
N PRO A 85 -0.78 -16.66 4.73
CA PRO A 85 -0.69 -18.11 4.43
C PRO A 85 -1.71 -18.57 3.38
N TYR A 86 -2.83 -17.87 3.21
CA TYR A 86 -3.84 -18.20 2.19
C TYR A 86 -3.56 -17.56 0.83
N VAL A 87 -2.65 -16.59 0.78
CA VAL A 87 -2.34 -15.76 -0.41
C VAL A 87 -1.05 -16.20 -1.11
N SER A 88 -0.22 -17.02 -0.46
CA SER A 88 1.07 -17.48 -1.00
C SER A 88 1.03 -18.99 -1.22
N ASP A 89 1.37 -19.46 -2.43
CA ASP A 89 1.29 -20.86 -2.89
C ASP A 89 2.03 -21.89 -2.01
N GLY A 90 1.44 -22.30 -0.89
CA GLY A 90 2.01 -23.35 -0.03
C GLY A 90 1.00 -23.97 0.92
N HIS A 91 0.76 -25.27 0.77
CA HIS A 91 0.06 -26.22 1.66
C HIS A 91 -1.43 -26.00 1.99
N LEU A 92 -2.03 -24.83 1.78
CA LEU A 92 -3.45 -24.57 2.06
C LEU A 92 -4.39 -24.68 0.84
N GLN A 93 -3.93 -25.30 -0.27
CA GLN A 93 -4.74 -25.54 -1.48
C GLN A 93 -5.95 -26.45 -1.25
N SER A 94 -6.16 -26.98 -0.04
CA SER A 94 -7.40 -27.70 0.33
C SER A 94 -8.54 -26.78 0.79
N MET A 95 -8.33 -25.46 0.86
CA MET A 95 -9.38 -24.48 1.19
C MET A 95 -10.25 -24.16 -0.04
N SER A 96 -11.52 -23.83 0.18
CA SER A 96 -12.42 -23.46 -0.93
C SER A 96 -11.94 -22.18 -1.63
N SER A 97 -12.11 -22.12 -2.96
CA SER A 97 -11.72 -20.94 -3.76
C SER A 97 -12.35 -19.63 -3.25
N SER A 98 -13.53 -19.70 -2.64
CA SER A 98 -14.20 -18.54 -2.03
C SER A 98 -13.41 -17.93 -0.85
N VAL A 99 -12.81 -18.76 0.00
CA VAL A 99 -12.04 -18.32 1.17
C VAL A 99 -10.73 -17.66 0.76
N VAL A 100 -10.08 -18.21 -0.28
CA VAL A 100 -8.86 -17.64 -0.86
C VAL A 100 -9.16 -16.27 -1.47
N LEU A 101 -10.25 -16.14 -2.21
CA LEU A 101 -10.68 -14.86 -2.81
C LEU A 101 -11.02 -13.81 -1.73
N ASP A 102 -11.76 -14.18 -0.69
CA ASP A 102 -12.09 -13.27 0.41
C ASP A 102 -10.83 -12.80 1.18
N SER A 103 -9.94 -13.73 1.51
CA SER A 103 -8.68 -13.42 2.19
C SER A 103 -7.77 -12.51 1.35
N PHE A 104 -7.71 -12.76 0.04
CA PHE A 104 -6.96 -11.91 -0.87
C PHE A 104 -7.58 -10.52 -1.01
N SER A 105 -8.91 -10.44 -1.07
CA SER A 105 -9.65 -9.16 -1.09
C SER A 105 -9.34 -8.31 0.14
N LYS A 106 -9.37 -8.91 1.34
CA LYS A 106 -8.99 -8.23 2.59
C LYS A 106 -7.55 -7.71 2.57
N CYS A 107 -6.61 -8.51 2.06
CA CYS A 107 -5.22 -8.07 1.86
C CYS A 107 -5.12 -6.90 0.89
N ALA A 108 -5.89 -6.93 -0.22
CA ALA A 108 -5.88 -5.89 -1.23
C ALA A 108 -6.38 -4.56 -0.65
N ILE A 109 -7.51 -4.57 0.08
CA ILE A 109 -8.06 -3.39 0.76
C ILE A 109 -7.01 -2.82 1.73
N ALA A 110 -6.44 -3.65 2.60
CA ALA A 110 -5.42 -3.22 3.55
C ALA A 110 -4.15 -2.66 2.87
N ALA A 111 -3.75 -3.21 1.72
CA ALA A 111 -2.59 -2.73 0.97
C ALA A 111 -2.84 -1.37 0.32
N PHE A 112 -4.05 -1.10 -0.18
CA PHE A 112 -4.44 0.23 -0.69
C PHE A 112 -4.58 1.25 0.44
N GLU A 113 -5.08 0.86 1.60
CA GLU A 113 -5.09 1.73 2.78
C GLU A 113 -3.67 2.12 3.21
N ILE A 114 -2.70 1.20 3.16
CA ILE A 114 -1.29 1.54 3.40
C ILE A 114 -0.76 2.53 2.36
N ASP A 115 -1.11 2.38 1.08
CA ASP A 115 -0.70 3.33 0.04
C ASP A 115 -1.24 4.75 0.32
N ASN A 116 -2.51 4.85 0.71
CA ASN A 116 -3.13 6.12 1.12
C ASN A 116 -2.43 6.74 2.34
N ILE A 117 -2.06 5.91 3.33
CA ILE A 117 -1.31 6.36 4.51
C ILE A 117 0.07 6.87 4.11
N LEU A 118 0.79 6.19 3.20
CA LEU A 118 2.10 6.62 2.72
C LEU A 118 2.02 7.96 1.98
N LYS A 119 1.03 8.12 1.09
CA LYS A 119 0.76 9.38 0.38
C LYS A 119 0.50 10.53 1.36
N LYS A 120 -0.33 10.31 2.38
CA LYS A 120 -0.60 11.32 3.41
C LYS A 120 0.61 11.58 4.31
N TYR A 121 1.38 10.55 4.65
CA TYR A 121 2.59 10.72 5.44
C TYR A 121 3.60 11.61 4.69
N GLU A 122 3.79 11.39 3.39
CA GLU A 122 4.70 12.19 2.55
C GLU A 122 4.29 13.67 2.45
N GLN A 123 2.99 13.98 2.54
CA GLN A 123 2.49 15.37 2.49
C GLN A 123 2.95 16.21 3.70
N TYR A 124 3.14 15.59 4.87
CA TYR A 124 3.42 16.30 6.11
C TYR A 124 4.77 15.95 6.75
N TYR A 125 5.37 14.82 6.38
CA TYR A 125 6.54 14.25 7.05
C TYR A 125 7.53 13.61 6.07
N CYS A 126 8.78 13.49 6.52
CA CYS A 126 9.84 12.89 5.73
C CYS A 126 9.75 11.34 5.75
N LEU A 127 9.54 10.73 4.58
CA LEU A 127 9.53 9.26 4.45
C LEU A 127 10.91 8.62 4.60
N LYS A 128 12.00 9.36 4.34
CA LYS A 128 13.38 8.85 4.43
C LYS A 128 13.72 8.35 5.83
N THR A 129 13.28 9.05 6.86
CA THR A 129 13.54 8.73 8.28
C THR A 129 12.28 8.29 9.01
N ALA A 130 11.31 7.75 8.29
CA ALA A 130 10.07 7.27 8.88
C ALA A 130 10.32 6.12 9.87
N PRO A 131 9.44 5.92 10.88
CA PRO A 131 9.51 4.79 11.79
C PRO A 131 9.57 3.45 11.04
N TYR A 132 10.26 2.45 11.61
CA TYR A 132 10.45 1.13 11.00
C TYR A 132 9.13 0.50 10.49
N ILE A 133 8.04 0.70 11.24
CA ILE A 133 6.73 0.17 10.86
C ILE A 133 6.24 0.71 9.51
N MET A 134 6.58 1.94 9.13
CA MET A 134 6.25 2.48 7.81
C MET A 134 7.00 1.76 6.69
N SER A 135 8.29 1.47 6.89
CA SER A 135 9.09 0.66 5.95
C SER A 135 8.55 -0.76 5.84
N TYR A 136 8.17 -1.37 6.97
CA TYR A 136 7.61 -2.72 6.99
C TYR A 136 6.23 -2.77 6.32
N ALA A 137 5.36 -1.79 6.60
CA ALA A 137 4.07 -1.62 5.94
C ALA A 137 4.23 -1.48 4.42
N THR A 138 5.17 -0.64 3.97
CA THR A 138 5.50 -0.47 2.55
C THR A 138 5.93 -1.79 1.92
N TYR A 139 6.77 -2.57 2.61
CA TYR A 139 7.22 -3.87 2.12
C TYR A 139 6.05 -4.85 1.96
N VAL A 140 5.22 -5.03 3.00
CA VAL A 140 4.14 -6.02 2.93
C VAL A 140 3.05 -5.60 1.93
N SER A 141 2.69 -4.32 1.86
CA SER A 141 1.73 -3.82 0.86
C SER A 141 2.26 -4.01 -0.56
N ALA A 142 3.55 -3.73 -0.81
CA ALA A 142 4.17 -3.96 -2.10
C ALA A 142 4.02 -5.43 -2.55
N THR A 143 4.18 -6.41 -1.65
CA THR A 143 4.00 -7.82 -2.03
C THR A 143 2.59 -8.16 -2.51
N ILE A 144 1.57 -7.44 -2.04
CA ILE A 144 0.18 -7.57 -2.49
C ILE A 144 -0.02 -6.82 -3.81
N HIS A 145 0.49 -5.59 -3.91
CA HIS A 145 0.37 -4.78 -5.13
C HIS A 145 1.06 -5.42 -6.34
N VAL A 146 2.19 -6.11 -6.18
CA VAL A 146 2.80 -6.91 -7.26
C VAL A 146 1.86 -8.00 -7.75
N ARG A 147 1.21 -8.73 -6.84
CA ARG A 147 0.27 -9.81 -7.20
C ARG A 147 -0.97 -9.26 -7.91
N LEU A 148 -1.50 -8.13 -7.43
CA LEU A 148 -2.61 -7.44 -8.07
C LEU A 148 -2.23 -6.93 -9.46
N ALA A 149 -1.06 -6.31 -9.60
CA ALA A 149 -0.56 -5.80 -10.88
C ALA A 149 -0.35 -6.93 -11.90
N ALA A 150 0.17 -8.09 -11.47
CA ALA A 150 0.38 -9.26 -12.34
C ALA A 150 -0.91 -9.84 -12.92
N GLN A 151 -2.06 -9.59 -12.28
CA GLN A 151 -3.38 -10.02 -12.77
C GLN A 151 -4.02 -9.01 -13.74
N ARG A 152 -3.39 -7.86 -13.99
CA ARG A 152 -3.92 -6.80 -14.86
C ARG A 152 -3.14 -6.73 -16.16
N ASN A 153 -3.85 -6.63 -17.27
CA ASN A 153 -3.26 -6.58 -18.62
C ASN A 153 -2.70 -5.19 -18.99
N GLY A 154 -2.63 -4.25 -18.06
CA GLY A 154 -2.21 -2.87 -18.32
C GLY A 154 -2.18 -2.01 -17.07
N PRO A 155 -1.91 -0.70 -17.23
CA PRO A 155 -1.84 0.24 -16.12
C PRO A 155 -3.09 0.22 -15.26
N SER A 156 -2.91 0.24 -13.95
CA SER A 156 -3.99 0.21 -12.97
C SER A 156 -3.53 0.84 -11.66
N ASP A 157 -4.47 1.07 -10.76
CA ASP A 157 -4.21 1.58 -9.41
C ASP A 157 -3.19 0.72 -8.65
N ALA A 158 -3.18 -0.60 -8.89
CA ALA A 158 -2.19 -1.52 -8.32
C ALA A 158 -0.77 -1.24 -8.83
N HIS A 159 -0.61 -0.87 -10.11
CA HIS A 159 0.68 -0.46 -10.66
C HIS A 159 1.13 0.86 -10.05
N GLU A 160 0.23 1.83 -9.87
CA GLU A 160 0.55 3.11 -9.24
C GLU A 160 0.96 2.93 -7.77
N ALA A 161 0.18 2.20 -6.98
CA ALA A 161 0.48 1.92 -5.58
C ALA A 161 1.80 1.14 -5.44
N LEU A 162 2.08 0.19 -6.35
CA LEU A 162 3.36 -0.51 -6.40
C LEU A 162 4.52 0.44 -6.70
N ARG A 163 4.38 1.35 -7.68
CA ARG A 163 5.40 2.37 -7.97
C ARG A 163 5.67 3.24 -6.75
N ASN A 164 4.62 3.68 -6.07
CA ASN A 164 4.75 4.47 -4.85
C ASN A 164 5.53 3.68 -3.78
N CYS A 165 5.21 2.40 -3.56
CA CYS A 165 5.96 1.57 -2.61
C CYS A 165 7.45 1.44 -2.98
N VAL A 166 7.76 1.21 -4.27
CA VAL A 166 9.15 1.14 -4.75
C VAL A 166 9.87 2.48 -4.54
N LYS A 167 9.22 3.60 -4.82
CA LYS A 167 9.72 4.96 -4.55
C LYS A 167 10.05 5.13 -3.07
N VAL A 168 9.12 4.80 -2.16
CA VAL A 168 9.32 4.91 -0.72
C VAL A 168 10.49 4.05 -0.25
N LEU A 169 10.57 2.78 -0.66
CA LEU A 169 11.69 1.90 -0.29
C LEU A 169 13.02 2.39 -0.85
N ASN A 170 13.02 3.00 -2.04
CA ASN A 170 14.20 3.61 -2.65
C ASN A 170 14.71 4.81 -1.84
N LEU A 171 13.81 5.63 -1.29
CA LEU A 171 14.18 6.74 -0.39
C LEU A 171 14.80 6.20 0.91
N GLN A 172 14.16 5.18 1.50
CA GLN A 172 14.52 4.65 2.81
C GLN A 172 15.80 3.78 2.82
N GLN A 173 16.17 3.15 1.70
CA GLN A 173 17.39 2.32 1.66
C GLN A 173 18.69 3.11 1.89
N SER A 174 18.66 4.43 1.74
CA SER A 174 19.79 5.31 2.02
C SER A 174 20.14 5.41 3.51
N VAL A 175 19.20 5.06 4.41
CA VAL A 175 19.40 5.16 5.87
C VAL A 175 19.39 3.82 6.59
N GLY A 176 18.98 2.73 5.93
CA GLY A 176 18.80 1.45 6.60
C GLY A 176 18.93 0.23 5.70
N TRP A 177 19.50 -0.84 6.26
CA TRP A 177 19.69 -2.12 5.57
C TRP A 177 18.37 -2.88 5.33
N ALA A 178 17.39 -2.76 6.24
CA ALA A 178 16.12 -3.45 6.11
C ALA A 178 15.29 -2.98 4.88
N PRO A 179 15.07 -1.67 4.64
CA PRO A 179 14.44 -1.19 3.41
C PRO A 179 15.20 -1.57 2.14
N LYS A 180 16.55 -1.59 2.19
CA LYS A 180 17.39 -2.06 1.07
C LYS A 180 17.12 -3.52 0.72
N ARG A 181 17.04 -4.39 1.73
CA ARG A 181 16.70 -5.80 1.55
C ARG A 181 15.26 -5.96 1.05
N ALA A 182 14.32 -5.23 1.62
CA ALA A 182 12.91 -5.24 1.21
C ALA A 182 12.76 -4.86 -0.26
N LYS A 183 13.40 -3.77 -0.70
CA LYS A 183 13.41 -3.35 -2.10
C LYS A 183 13.90 -4.47 -3.03
N ARG A 184 15.03 -5.10 -2.69
CA ARG A 184 15.57 -6.22 -3.49
C ARG A 184 14.55 -7.37 -3.64
N VAL A 185 13.85 -7.72 -2.56
CA VAL A 185 12.81 -8.75 -2.60
C VAL A 185 11.66 -8.34 -3.52
N ILE A 186 11.22 -7.07 -3.45
CA ILE A 186 10.15 -6.55 -4.31
C ILE A 186 10.59 -6.53 -5.78
N ASP A 187 11.81 -6.07 -6.08
CA ASP A 187 12.35 -6.07 -7.44
C ASP A 187 12.37 -7.49 -8.04
N VAL A 188 12.82 -8.48 -7.27
CA VAL A 188 12.79 -9.90 -7.68
C VAL A 188 11.36 -10.39 -7.92
N LEU A 189 10.40 -10.00 -7.06
CA LEU A 189 9.00 -10.37 -7.24
C LEU A 189 8.38 -9.74 -8.49
N ILE A 190 8.66 -8.46 -8.75
CA ILE A 190 8.23 -7.75 -9.96
C ILE A 190 8.70 -8.49 -11.20
N THR A 191 10.00 -8.81 -11.27
CA THR A 191 10.58 -9.56 -12.39
C THR A 191 9.97 -10.95 -12.52
N ARG A 192 9.86 -11.69 -11.41
CA ARG A 192 9.34 -13.07 -11.41
C ARG A 192 7.88 -13.16 -11.86
N LEU A 193 7.07 -12.15 -11.53
CA LEU A 193 5.65 -12.08 -11.90
C LEU A 193 5.41 -11.31 -13.20
N GLY A 194 6.45 -10.88 -13.91
CA GLY A 194 6.34 -10.21 -15.20
C GLY A 194 5.66 -8.83 -15.15
N VAL A 195 5.68 -8.16 -14.00
CA VAL A 195 5.02 -6.86 -13.83
C VAL A 195 5.90 -5.76 -14.43
N VAL A 196 5.31 -4.93 -15.30
CA VAL A 196 5.99 -3.79 -15.91
C VAL A 196 5.57 -2.50 -15.20
N LEU A 197 6.53 -1.85 -14.56
CA LEU A 197 6.34 -0.51 -13.98
C LEU A 197 6.80 0.54 -14.98
N TYR A 198 5.86 1.29 -15.53
CA TYR A 198 6.18 2.46 -16.36
C TYR A 198 6.73 3.59 -15.49
N ASP A 199 7.77 4.26 -15.97
CA ASP A 199 8.25 5.47 -15.31
C ASP A 199 7.22 6.61 -15.45
N GLU A 200 7.15 7.52 -14.48
CA GLU A 200 6.25 8.69 -14.53
C GLU A 200 6.54 9.54 -15.79
N ASP A 201 7.81 9.62 -16.20
CA ASP A 201 8.22 10.31 -17.42
C ASP A 201 7.69 9.63 -18.68
N ALA A 202 7.53 8.30 -18.69
CA ALA A 202 6.95 7.57 -19.81
C ALA A 202 5.44 7.85 -19.93
N PHE A 203 4.73 7.97 -18.81
CA PHE A 203 3.31 8.35 -18.80
C PHE A 203 3.08 9.79 -19.25
N ARG A 204 3.92 10.73 -18.77
CA ARG A 204 3.92 12.11 -19.24
C ARG A 204 4.22 12.19 -20.74
N THR A 205 5.19 11.43 -21.22
CA THR A 205 5.53 11.37 -22.65
C THR A 205 4.39 10.80 -23.49
N ILE A 206 3.70 9.75 -23.03
CA ILE A 206 2.51 9.19 -23.71
C ILE A 206 1.34 10.18 -23.68
N ALA A 207 1.11 10.86 -22.55
CA ALA A 207 0.06 11.86 -22.40
C ALA A 207 0.34 13.12 -23.25
N GLU A 208 1.59 13.56 -23.33
CA GLU A 208 2.05 14.67 -24.19
C GLU A 208 1.97 14.28 -25.67
N ARG A 209 2.35 13.05 -26.03
CA ARG A 209 2.22 12.50 -27.39
C ARG A 209 0.76 12.37 -27.84
N ASN A 210 -0.14 12.03 -26.92
CA ASN A 210 -1.58 11.90 -27.19
C ASN A 210 -2.34 13.22 -27.03
N ARG A 211 -1.68 14.30 -26.59
CA ARG A 211 -2.24 15.64 -26.55
C ARG A 211 -2.36 16.12 -28.00
N LYS A 212 -3.59 16.16 -28.53
CA LYS A 212 -3.85 16.83 -29.80
C LYS A 212 -3.30 18.27 -29.69
N PRO A 213 -2.51 18.75 -30.67
CA PRO A 213 -2.04 20.12 -30.63
C PRO A 213 -3.26 21.04 -30.55
N THR A 214 -3.39 21.75 -29.45
CA THR A 214 -4.38 22.82 -29.33
C THR A 214 -4.08 23.80 -30.44
N ALA A 215 -5.06 24.04 -31.31
CA ALA A 215 -4.96 25.01 -32.38
C ALA A 215 -4.34 26.30 -31.83
N TRP A 216 -3.20 26.68 -32.40
CA TRP A 216 -2.49 27.89 -32.06
C TRP A 216 -3.46 29.06 -32.26
N ASN A 217 -3.91 29.68 -31.16
CA ASN A 217 -4.70 30.89 -31.22
C ASN A 217 -3.73 32.05 -30.95
N PRO A 218 -3.29 32.78 -31.99
CA PRO A 218 -2.43 33.93 -31.75
C PRO A 218 -3.19 34.98 -30.94
N PRO A 219 -2.53 35.68 -30.02
CA PRO A 219 -3.14 36.84 -29.38
C PRO A 219 -3.46 37.88 -30.44
N LEU A 220 -4.74 38.25 -30.55
CA LEU A 220 -5.22 39.40 -31.31
C LEU A 220 -4.67 40.69 -30.68
N ARG A 221 -3.43 41.06 -31.00
CA ARG A 221 -2.94 42.43 -30.88
C ARG A 221 -1.72 42.63 -31.77
N ILE A 222 -1.74 43.76 -32.48
CA ILE A 222 -0.79 44.26 -33.48
C ILE A 222 -1.17 43.88 -34.93
N ILE A 223 -2.29 44.44 -35.39
CA ILE A 223 -2.31 45.09 -36.70
C ILE A 223 -2.11 46.57 -36.39
N LEU A 224 -0.93 47.12 -36.69
CA LEU A 224 -0.75 48.54 -37.02
C LEU A 224 0.69 48.76 -37.55
N ILE A 225 0.72 49.31 -38.78
CA ILE A 225 1.80 50.10 -39.38
C ILE A 225 2.93 49.34 -40.10
N SER A 226 2.79 49.18 -41.43
CA SER A 226 3.69 49.80 -42.43
C SER A 226 3.42 49.25 -43.83
N ILE A 227 2.60 49.93 -44.62
CA ILE A 227 2.76 49.96 -46.09
C ILE A 227 2.47 51.39 -46.55
N GLN A 228 3.53 52.09 -46.94
CA GLN A 228 3.47 53.20 -47.87
C GLN A 228 3.96 52.64 -49.22
N PRO A 229 3.45 53.14 -50.35
CA PRO A 229 4.37 53.94 -51.17
C PRO A 229 3.69 55.11 -51.90
N ASP A 230 4.44 56.21 -52.04
CA ASP A 230 4.46 57.05 -53.24
C ASP A 230 5.82 56.86 -53.91
#